data_AF-A0A8A1UIH5-F1
#
_entry.id   AF-A0A8A1UIH5-F1
#
_cell.length_a   1.000
_cell.length_b   1.000
_cell.length_c   1.000
_cell.angle_alpha   90.00
_cell.angle_beta   90.00
_cell.angle_gamma   90.00
#
_symmetry.space_group_name_H-M   'P 1'
#
loop_
_entity.id
_entity.type
_entity.pdbx_description
1 polymer ?
#
loop_
_entity_poly.entity_id
_entity_poly.type
_entity_poly.pdbx_seq_one_letter_code
_entity_poly.pdbx_strand_id
1 'polypeptide(L)' 'VFGLVPGLMMYATIWLREHNRVCDILKQEHPEWDDERLFQTSRLILIGETIKIVIEDYVQHL' A
#
# COMPACT_ATOMS: atom_id res chain seq x y z
N VAL A 1 -5.39 16.64 -8.20
CA VAL A 1 -5.84 15.92 -9.42
C VAL A 1 -6.68 14.68 -9.09
N PHE A 2 -6.35 13.88 -8.06
CA PHE A 2 -7.16 12.72 -7.64
C PHE A 2 -8.66 13.00 -7.42
N GLY A 3 -9.02 14.18 -6.90
CA GLY A 3 -10.41 14.55 -6.61
C GLY A 3 -11.31 14.80 -7.82
N LEU A 4 -10.76 14.80 -9.04
CA LEU A 4 -11.53 15.04 -10.27
C LEU A 4 -12.31 13.81 -10.73
N VAL A 5 -11.87 12.61 -10.37
CA VAL A 5 -12.50 11.34 -10.80
C VAL A 5 -12.75 10.48 -9.56
N PRO A 6 -14.00 10.15 -9.21
CA PRO A 6 -14.32 9.36 -8.02
C PRO A 6 -13.58 8.02 -7.96
N GLY A 7 -13.39 7.37 -9.11
CA GLY A 7 -12.64 6.11 -9.20
C GLY A 7 -11.17 6.24 -8.77
N LEU A 8 -10.51 7.36 -9.09
CA LEU A 8 -9.13 7.61 -8.66
C LEU A 8 -9.06 7.85 -7.14
N MET A 9 -10.03 8.54 -6.56
CA MET A 9 -10.13 8.71 -5.10
C MET A 9 -10.42 7.39 -4.37
N MET A 10 -11.24 6.52 -4.96
CA MET A 10 -11.50 5.18 -4.41
C MET A 10 -10.20 4.39 -4.27
N TYR A 11 -9.40 4.28 -5.34
CA TYR A 11 -8.11 3.59 -5.28
C TYR A 11 -7.12 4.26 -4.33
N ALA A 12 -7.04 5.60 -4.31
CA ALA A 12 -6.20 6.31 -3.35
C ALA A 12 -6.58 6.00 -1.89
N THR A 13 -7.88 5.90 -1.60
CA THR A 13 -8.39 5.56 -0.26
C THR A 13 -8.06 4.11 0.12
N ILE A 14 -8.17 3.17 -0.84
CA ILE A 14 -7.81 1.77 -0.62
C ILE A 14 -6.33 1.66 -0.25
N TRP A 15 -5.44 2.24 -1.06
CA TRP A 15 -4.00 2.17 -0.83
C TRP A 15 -3.55 2.90 0.45
N LEU A 16 -4.20 4.01 0.82
CA LEU A 16 -3.95 4.68 2.09
C LEU A 16 -4.29 3.78 3.29
N ARG A 17 -5.43 3.10 3.23
CA ARG A 17 -5.83 2.14 4.28
C ARG A 17 -4.90 0.96 4.35
N GLU A 18 -4.47 0.44 3.20
CA GLU A 18 -3.52 -0.68 3.14
C GLU A 18 -2.16 -0.30 3.73
N HIS A 19 -1.65 0.89 3.41
CA HIS A 19 -0.41 1.39 4.02
C HIS A 19 -0.49 1.41 5.55
N ASN A 20 -1.58 1.96 6.10
CA ASN A 20 -1.77 2.03 7.55
C ASN A 20 -1.91 0.63 8.17
N ARG A 21 -2.63 -0.28 7.50
CA ARG A 21 -2.76 -1.69 7.94
C ARG A 21 -1.39 -2.38 8.01
N VAL A 22 -0.54 -2.16 7.00
CA VAL A 22 0.83 -2.71 6.98
C VAL A 22 1.70 -2.07 8.06
N CYS A 23 1.60 -0.75 8.28
CA CYS A 23 2.29 -0.07 9.39
C CYS A 23 1.89 -0.67 10.76
N ASP A 24 0.60 -0.92 11.00
CA ASP A 24 0.11 -1.50 12.26
C ASP A 24 0.68 -2.91 12.47
N ILE A 25 0.72 -3.74 11.43
CA ILE A 25 1.31 -5.09 11.49
C ILE A 25 2.81 -5.00 11.76
N LEU A 26 3.54 -4.15 11.03
CA LEU A 26 4.97 -3.98 11.24
C LEU A 26 5.29 -3.44 12.63
N LYS A 27 4.45 -2.55 13.19
CA LYS A 27 4.62 -2.04 14.54
C LYS A 27 4.38 -3.12 15.60
N GLN A 28 3.45 -4.04 15.35
CA GLN A 28 3.19 -5.17 16.23
C GLN A 28 4.37 -6.16 16.23
N GLU A 29 4.91 -6.49 15.06
CA GLU A 29 6.04 -7.41 14.91
C GLU A 29 7.38 -6.78 15.33
N HIS A 30 7.52 -5.46 15.15
CA HIS A 30 8.71 -4.68 15.48
C HIS A 30 8.38 -3.45 16.34
N PRO A 31 8.08 -3.65 17.65
CA PRO A 31 7.71 -2.55 18.54
C PRO A 31 8.79 -1.47 18.65
N GLU A 32 10.06 -1.84 18.46
CA GLU A 32 11.23 -0.96 18.57
C GLU A 32 11.44 -0.05 17.36
N TRP A 33 10.75 -0.27 16.24
CA TRP A 33 10.92 0.56 15.05
C TRP A 33 10.34 1.95 15.22
N ASP A 34 11.05 2.94 14.68
CA ASP A 34 10.61 4.32 14.58
C ASP A 34 9.67 4.53 13.39
N ASP A 35 9.02 5.69 13.38
CA ASP A 35 8.01 6.03 12.38
C ASP A 35 8.57 6.03 10.95
N GLU A 36 9.79 6.57 10.77
CA GLU A 36 10.43 6.63 9.46
C GLU A 36 10.70 5.22 8.90
N ARG A 37 11.23 4.31 9.72
CA ARG A 37 11.47 2.92 9.28
C ARG A 37 10.16 2.22 8.96
N LEU A 38 9.10 2.43 9.73
CA LEU A 38 7.77 1.85 9.45
C LEU A 38 7.20 2.37 8.13
N PHE A 39 7.29 3.68 7.90
CA PHE A 39 6.82 4.32 6.67
C PHE A 39 7.57 3.78 5.44
N GLN A 40 8.91 3.78 5.47
CA GLN A 40 9.72 3.32 4.34
C GLN A 40 9.52 1.82 4.08
N THR A 41 9.46 1.01 5.13
CA THR A 41 9.25 -0.44 4.98
C THR A 41 7.87 -0.76 4.42
N SER A 42 6.82 -0.12 4.94
CA SER A 42 5.45 -0.28 4.42
C SER A 42 5.35 0.15 2.96
N ARG A 43 6.04 1.25 2.58
CA ARG A 43 6.11 1.68 1.18
C ARG A 43 6.75 0.62 0.27
N LEU A 44 7.83 -0.03 0.71
CA LEU A 44 8.46 -1.12 -0.06
C LEU A 44 7.53 -2.33 -0.22
N ILE A 45 6.79 -2.69 0.82
CA ILE A 45 5.79 -3.77 0.76
C ILE A 45 4.69 -3.45 -0.25
N LEU A 46 4.10 -2.25 -0.18
CA LEU A 46 3.05 -1.82 -1.12
C LEU A 46 3.53 -1.79 -2.58
N ILE A 47 4.80 -1.45 -2.83
CA ILE A 47 5.39 -1.53 -4.18
C ILE A 47 5.39 -2.99 -4.66
N GLY A 48 5.79 -3.93 -3.81
CA GLY A 48 5.77 -5.36 -4.12
C GLY A 48 4.36 -5.89 -4.39
N GLU A 49 3.38 -5.52 -3.55
CA GLU A 49 1.98 -5.88 -3.74
C GLU A 49 1.41 -5.31 -5.04
N THR A 50 1.71 -4.05 -5.36
CA THR A 50 1.27 -3.41 -6.59
C THR A 50 1.79 -4.18 -7.81
N ILE A 51 3.09 -4.51 -7.84
CA ILE A 51 3.70 -5.25 -8.95
C ILE A 51 3.06 -6.64 -9.07
N LYS A 52 2.85 -7.33 -7.94
CA LYS A 52 2.21 -8.64 -7.93
C LYS A 52 0.81 -8.61 -8.54
N ILE A 53 -0.06 -7.71 -8.08
CA ILE A 53 -1.42 -7.56 -8.61
C ILE A 53 -1.39 -7.20 -10.10
N VAL A 54 -0.47 -6.30 -10.50
CA VAL A 54 -0.36 -5.90 -11.91
C VAL A 54 0.02 -7.09 -12.79
N ILE A 55 1.00 -7.91 -12.39
CA ILE A 55 1.48 -9.03 -13.21
C ILE A 55 0.51 -10.22 -13.18
N GLU A 56 0.08 -10.64 -11.99
CA GLU A 56 -0.67 -11.89 -11.81
C GLU A 56 -2.16 -11.75 -12.14
N ASP A 57 -2.76 -10.58 -11.88
CA ASP A 57 -4.20 -10.38 -12.07
C ASP A 57 -4.49 -9.49 -13.27
N TYR A 58 -3.92 -8.28 -13.30
CA TYR A 58 -4.26 -7.28 -14.32
C TYR A 58 -3.75 -7.67 -15.71
N VAL A 59 -2.47 -8.02 -15.85
CA VAL A 59 -1.88 -8.45 -17.12
C VAL A 59 -2.45 -9.78 -17.58
N GLN A 60 -2.74 -10.70 -16.65
CA GLN A 60 -3.33 -12.00 -16.97
C GLN A 60 -4.79 -11.91 -17.42
N HIS A 61 -5.52 -10.87 -16.98
CA HIS A 61 -6.88 -10.61 -17.43
C HIS A 61 -6.95 -9.99 -18.84
N LEU A 62 -5.90 -9.28 -19.26
CA LEU A 62 -5.78 -8.67 -20.58
C LEU A 62 -5.51 -9.72 -21.67
#